data_AF-A0A395JGC9-F1
#
_entry.id   AF-A0A395JGC9-F1
#
_cell.length_a   1.000
_cell.length_b   1.000
_cell.length_c   1.000
_cell.angle_alpha   90.00
_cell.angle_beta   90.00
_cell.angle_gamma   90.00
#
_symmetry.space_group_name_H-M   'P 1'
#
loop_
_entity.id
_entity.type
_entity.pdbx_description
1 polymer ?
#
loop_
_entity_poly.entity_id
_entity_poly.type
_entity_poly.pdbx_seq_one_letter_code
_entity_poly.pdbx_strand_id
1 'polypeptide(L)'
;MVSKAKLYAQLDSLEAQLLEGLVPHLTLAANGGNDLVFCVTAFNPFRQLKHKTDSRTEELIELGAQILSLKLKLDEPSEGTVAARICWYCREWGNTKNHHRANAIDLAKRFLDEIENAC
;
A
#
# COMPACT_ATOMS: atom_id res chain seq x y z
N MET A 1 30.88 -4.31 6.30
CA MET A 1 29.95 -5.05 5.42
C MET A 1 28.74 -5.45 6.26
N VAL A 2 27.53 -5.03 5.88
CA VAL A 2 26.31 -5.56 6.52
C VAL A 2 26.14 -7.00 6.04
N SER A 3 25.92 -7.94 6.94
CA SER A 3 25.71 -9.33 6.56
C SER A 3 24.35 -9.50 5.87
N LYS A 4 24.27 -10.35 4.85
CA LYS A 4 23.02 -10.65 4.13
C LYS A 4 21.89 -11.06 5.10
N ALA A 5 22.22 -11.82 6.14
CA ALA A 5 21.28 -12.21 7.20
C ALA A 5 20.64 -11.01 7.94
N LYS A 6 21.40 -9.93 8.19
CA LYS A 6 20.85 -8.72 8.82
C LYS A 6 19.88 -7.99 7.89
N LEU A 7 20.15 -7.98 6.59
CA LEU A 7 19.27 -7.36 5.59
C LEU A 7 17.95 -8.15 5.46
N TYR A 8 17.98 -9.48 5.47
CA TYR A 8 16.75 -10.29 5.49
C TYR A 8 15.95 -10.08 6.77
N ALA A 9 16.58 -10.10 7.95
CA ALA A 9 15.87 -9.83 9.21
C ALA A 9 15.22 -8.43 9.24
N GLN A 10 15.88 -7.43 8.63
CA GLN A 10 15.30 -6.11 8.46
C GLN A 10 14.11 -6.14 7.48
N LEU A 11 14.23 -6.88 6.38
CA LEU A 11 13.14 -7.04 5.40
C LEU A 11 11.90 -7.65 6.05
N ASP A 12 12.06 -8.77 6.77
CA ASP A 12 10.97 -9.45 7.47
C ASP A 12 10.28 -8.51 8.48
N SER A 13 11.08 -7.74 9.23
CA SER A 13 10.55 -6.78 10.20
C SER A 13 9.77 -5.64 9.55
N LEU A 14 10.20 -5.15 8.39
CA LEU A 14 9.49 -4.09 7.67
C LEU A 14 8.21 -4.61 7.02
N GLU A 15 8.24 -5.82 6.45
CA GLU A 15 7.06 -6.47 5.86
C GLU A 15 5.98 -6.75 6.92
N ALA A 16 6.38 -7.22 8.11
CA ALA A 16 5.48 -7.39 9.25
C ALA A 16 4.85 -6.05 9.68
N GLN A 17 5.65 -5.00 9.85
CA GLN A 17 5.15 -3.66 10.20
C GLN A 17 4.17 -3.11 9.15
N LEU A 18 4.45 -3.36 7.86
CA LEU A 18 3.56 -2.94 6.78
C LEU A 18 2.21 -3.64 6.91
N LEU A 19 2.19 -4.95 7.11
CA LEU A 19 0.94 -5.71 7.28
C LEU A 19 0.16 -5.31 8.52
N GLU A 20 0.84 -5.19 9.66
CA GLU A 20 0.22 -4.77 10.93
C GLU A 20 -0.42 -3.38 10.83
N GLY A 21 0.17 -2.47 10.05
CA GLY A 21 -0.39 -1.15 9.82
C GLY A 21 -1.47 -1.12 8.74
N LEU A 22 -1.30 -1.88 7.67
CA LEU A 22 -2.14 -1.83 6.48
C LEU A 22 -3.48 -2.55 6.66
N VAL A 23 -3.46 -3.77 7.21
CA VAL A 23 -4.67 -4.60 7.38
C VAL A 23 -5.77 -3.86 8.14
N PRO A 24 -5.56 -3.35 9.37
CA PRO A 24 -6.62 -2.65 10.09
C PRO A 24 -7.11 -1.38 9.38
N HIS A 25 -6.22 -0.69 8.67
CA HIS A 25 -6.56 0.51 7.91
C HIS A 25 -7.47 0.20 6.71
N LEU A 26 -7.16 -0.88 5.98
CA LEU A 26 -8.00 -1.38 4.91
C LEU A 26 -9.33 -1.94 5.43
N THR A 27 -9.33 -2.65 6.57
CA THR A 27 -10.56 -3.16 7.19
C THR A 27 -11.50 -2.01 7.56
N LEU A 28 -10.98 -0.91 8.11
CA LEU A 28 -11.78 0.27 8.39
C LEU A 28 -12.40 0.84 7.10
N ALA A 29 -11.61 0.98 6.05
CA ALA A 29 -12.09 1.48 4.76
C ALA A 29 -13.11 0.55 4.09
N ALA A 30 -12.90 -0.76 4.14
CA ALA A 30 -13.82 -1.78 3.62
C ALA A 30 -15.19 -1.76 4.31
N ASN A 31 -15.26 -1.24 5.55
CA ASN A 31 -16.48 -1.02 6.31
C ASN A 31 -17.06 0.39 6.13
N GLY A 32 -16.50 1.22 5.23
CA GLY A 32 -16.95 2.59 4.96
C GLY A 32 -16.44 3.63 5.96
N GLY A 33 -15.47 3.28 6.82
CA GLY A 33 -14.90 4.19 7.80
C GLY A 33 -13.88 5.17 7.23
N ASN A 34 -13.44 4.98 5.98
CA ASN A 34 -12.49 5.86 5.31
C ASN A 34 -12.56 5.79 3.77
N ASP A 35 -13.31 6.71 3.16
CA ASP A 35 -13.43 6.79 1.69
C ASP A 35 -12.20 7.38 0.98
N LEU A 36 -11.24 7.91 1.75
CA LEU A 36 -10.02 8.53 1.27
C LEU A 36 -8.78 7.69 1.54
N VAL A 37 -8.92 6.42 1.96
CA VAL A 37 -7.80 5.53 2.32
C VAL A 37 -6.73 5.42 1.23
N PHE A 38 -7.08 5.59 -0.04
CA PHE A 38 -6.15 5.53 -1.18
C PHE A 38 -5.76 6.91 -1.74
N CYS A 39 -6.21 7.99 -1.09
CA CYS A 39 -5.94 9.36 -1.49
C CYS A 39 -4.59 9.81 -0.92
N VAL A 40 -3.55 9.72 -1.73
CA VAL A 40 -2.18 10.11 -1.35
C VAL A 40 -1.58 11.08 -2.37
N THR A 41 -0.69 11.95 -1.92
CA THR A 41 -0.12 13.06 -2.70
C THR A 41 0.50 12.59 -4.00
N ALA A 42 1.26 11.49 -3.95
CA ALA A 42 1.95 10.94 -5.11
C ALA A 42 1.01 10.45 -6.23
N PHE A 43 -0.23 10.07 -5.89
CA PHE A 43 -1.16 9.40 -6.81
C PHE A 43 -2.52 10.10 -6.91
N ASN A 44 -2.71 11.27 -6.29
CA ASN A 44 -3.96 12.02 -6.30
C ASN A 44 -4.02 13.00 -7.48
N PRO A 45 -4.85 12.75 -8.52
CA PRO A 45 -4.99 13.68 -9.64
C PRO A 45 -6.01 14.79 -9.37
N PHE A 46 -6.76 14.74 -8.26
CA PHE A 46 -7.84 15.67 -7.96
C PHE A 46 -7.30 16.90 -7.25
N ARG A 47 -7.21 18.02 -7.97
CA ARG A 47 -6.80 19.32 -7.40
C ARG A 47 -7.62 19.72 -6.15
N GLN A 48 -8.89 19.33 -6.10
CA GLN A 48 -9.82 19.61 -4.99
C GLN A 48 -9.48 18.85 -3.71
N LEU A 49 -8.80 17.71 -3.83
CA LEU A 49 -8.41 16.84 -2.72
C LEU A 49 -6.93 16.97 -2.37
N LYS A 50 -6.22 17.96 -2.93
CA LYS A 50 -4.79 18.16 -2.70
C LYS A 50 -4.41 18.31 -1.21
N HIS A 51 -5.35 18.80 -0.40
CA HIS A 51 -5.19 18.96 1.05
C HIS A 51 -5.92 17.88 1.87
N LYS A 52 -6.54 16.91 1.20
CA LYS A 52 -7.28 15.81 1.81
C LYS A 52 -6.60 14.50 1.43
N THR A 53 -5.45 14.25 2.05
CA THR A 53 -4.72 12.99 1.91
C THR A 53 -4.90 12.14 3.15
N ASP A 54 -4.73 10.83 2.99
CA ASP A 54 -4.66 9.91 4.10
C ASP A 54 -3.22 9.78 4.57
N SER A 55 -2.90 10.40 5.70
CA SER A 55 -1.54 10.44 6.24
C SER A 55 -1.03 9.04 6.60
N ARG A 56 -1.92 8.14 7.01
CA ARG A 56 -1.54 6.77 7.35
C ARG A 56 -1.13 5.99 6.12
N THR A 57 -1.82 6.15 5.00
CA THR A 57 -1.44 5.51 3.74
C THR A 57 -0.15 6.11 3.17
N GLU A 58 0.12 7.41 3.35
CA GLU A 58 1.43 8.00 3.01
C GLU A 58 2.57 7.30 3.77
N GLU A 59 2.44 7.14 5.09
CA GLU A 59 3.43 6.42 5.92
C GLU A 59 3.62 4.97 5.45
N LEU A 60 2.53 4.27 5.11
CA LEU A 60 2.59 2.89 4.64
C LEU A 60 3.25 2.78 3.25
N ILE A 61 3.08 3.78 2.38
CA ILE A 61 3.78 3.85 1.09
C ILE A 61 5.27 4.10 1.30
N GLU A 62 5.65 4.98 2.22
CA GLU A 62 7.06 5.21 2.55
C GLU A 62 7.71 3.94 3.09
N LEU A 63 7.02 3.19 3.96
CA LEU A 63 7.47 1.89 4.44
C LEU A 63 7.59 0.88 3.28
N GLY A 64 6.59 0.85 2.38
CA GLY A 64 6.64 0.05 1.16
C GLY A 64 7.85 0.39 0.29
N ALA A 65 8.19 1.66 0.10
CA ALA A 65 9.36 2.08 -0.66
C ALA A 65 10.67 1.58 -0.03
N GLN A 66 10.76 1.55 1.31
CA GLN A 66 11.91 0.98 2.01
C GLN A 66 12.04 -0.53 1.76
N ILE A 67 10.93 -1.27 1.82
CA ILE A 67 10.87 -2.71 1.50
C ILE A 67 11.33 -2.98 0.07
N LEU A 68 10.79 -2.24 -0.91
CA LEU A 68 11.16 -2.39 -2.33
C LEU A 68 12.64 -2.10 -2.56
N SER A 69 13.19 -1.06 -1.93
CA SER A 69 14.61 -0.74 -2.00
C SER A 69 15.48 -1.85 -1.39
N LEU A 70 15.03 -2.45 -0.29
CA LEU A 70 15.77 -3.52 0.38
C LEU A 70 15.73 -4.84 -0.42
N LYS A 71 14.58 -5.20 -1.00
CA LYS A 71 14.47 -6.33 -1.94
C LYS A 71 15.38 -6.17 -3.14
N LEU A 72 15.43 -4.96 -3.73
CA LEU A 72 16.36 -4.67 -4.83
C LEU A 72 17.83 -4.89 -4.43
N LYS A 73 18.23 -4.50 -3.21
CA LYS A 73 19.59 -4.74 -2.69
C LYS A 73 19.89 -6.22 -2.46
N LEU A 74 18.87 -7.03 -2.21
CA LEU A 74 18.96 -8.46 -1.97
C LEU A 74 18.80 -9.30 -3.25
N ASP A 75 18.52 -8.66 -4.39
CA ASP A 75 18.17 -9.28 -5.67
C ASP A 75 16.89 -10.14 -5.60
N GLU A 76 15.94 -9.71 -4.75
CA GLU A 76 14.65 -10.36 -4.56
C GLU A 76 13.55 -9.73 -5.44
N PRO A 77 12.60 -10.52 -5.96
CA PRO A 77 11.48 -9.99 -6.72
C PRO A 77 10.58 -9.14 -5.83
N SER A 78 10.10 -8.03 -6.39
CA SER A 78 9.25 -7.06 -5.68
C SER A 78 7.86 -6.91 -6.29
N GLU A 79 7.66 -7.42 -7.51
CA GLU A 79 6.37 -7.45 -8.17
C GLU A 79 5.40 -8.37 -7.42
N GLY A 80 4.14 -7.96 -7.32
CA GLY A 80 3.11 -8.71 -6.59
C GLY A 80 3.19 -8.63 -5.06
N THR A 81 4.25 -8.06 -4.49
CA THR A 81 4.36 -7.88 -3.03
C THR A 81 3.35 -6.86 -2.51
N VAL A 82 2.96 -6.96 -1.24
CA VAL A 82 2.05 -6.01 -0.58
C VAL A 82 2.55 -4.56 -0.71
N ALA A 83 3.87 -4.35 -0.61
CA ALA A 83 4.52 -3.06 -0.81
C ALA A 83 4.35 -2.49 -2.24
N ALA A 84 4.30 -3.34 -3.26
CA ALA A 84 3.98 -2.92 -4.63
C ALA A 84 2.47 -2.72 -4.82
N ARG A 85 1.64 -3.57 -4.22
CA ARG A 85 0.18 -3.53 -4.34
C ARG A 85 -0.43 -2.27 -3.74
N ILE A 86 0.05 -1.77 -2.60
CA ILE A 86 -0.46 -0.52 -2.02
C ILE A 86 -0.32 0.66 -2.99
N CYS A 87 0.82 0.76 -3.69
CA CYS A 87 1.03 1.79 -4.71
C CYS A 87 0.08 1.62 -5.90
N TRP A 88 -0.19 0.37 -6.30
CA TRP A 88 -1.11 0.05 -7.38
C TRP A 88 -2.55 0.47 -7.03
N TYR A 89 -3.04 0.13 -5.84
CA TYR A 89 -4.39 0.50 -5.40
C TYR A 89 -4.56 2.02 -5.27
N CYS A 90 -3.53 2.74 -4.82
CA CYS A 90 -3.56 4.21 -4.80
C CYS A 90 -3.69 4.82 -6.21
N ARG A 91 -2.97 4.25 -7.20
CA ARG A 91 -3.11 4.67 -8.61
C ARG A 91 -4.48 4.33 -9.17
N GLU A 92 -5.01 3.16 -8.86
CA GLU A 92 -6.31 2.71 -9.37
C GLU A 92 -7.45 3.56 -8.80
N TRP A 93 -7.41 3.93 -7.51
CA TRP A 93 -8.35 4.87 -6.92
C TRP A 93 -8.31 6.25 -7.59
N GLY A 94 -7.10 6.71 -7.94
CA GLY A 94 -6.86 7.94 -8.68
C GLY A 94 -7.30 7.89 -10.16
N ASN A 95 -7.51 6.70 -10.74
CA ASN A 95 -7.71 6.55 -12.17
C ASN A 95 -9.07 7.11 -12.63
N THR A 96 -9.08 8.34 -13.17
CA THR A 96 -10.29 9.03 -13.65
C THR A 96 -10.85 8.49 -14.96
N LYS A 97 -10.11 7.64 -15.68
CA LYS A 97 -10.53 7.07 -16.96
C LYS A 97 -11.34 5.78 -16.79
N ASN A 98 -11.38 5.23 -15.57
CA ASN A 98 -12.15 4.04 -15.28
C ASN A 98 -13.61 4.44 -14.96
N HIS A 99 -14.52 4.24 -15.93
CA HIS A 99 -15.96 4.52 -15.78
C HIS A 99 -16.64 3.65 -14.71
N HIS A 100 -16.00 2.54 -14.31
CA HIS A 100 -16.39 1.68 -13.19
C HIS A 100 -15.52 1.94 -11.97
N ARG A 101 -15.37 3.22 -11.61
CA ARG A 101 -14.54 3.62 -10.48
C ARG A 101 -14.97 2.84 -9.23
N ALA A 102 -14.18 1.83 -8.87
CA ALA A 102 -14.38 1.12 -7.63
C ALA A 102 -14.20 2.15 -6.52
N ASN A 103 -15.22 2.29 -5.68
CA ASN A 103 -15.12 3.16 -4.52
C ASN A 103 -14.01 2.63 -3.60
N ALA A 104 -13.57 3.44 -2.64
CA ALA A 104 -12.53 3.05 -1.70
C ALA A 104 -12.86 1.73 -0.96
N ILE A 105 -14.14 1.48 -0.70
CA ILE A 105 -14.62 0.25 -0.05
C ILE A 105 -14.30 -1.00 -0.90
N ASP A 106 -14.67 -1.00 -2.18
CA ASP A 106 -14.48 -2.15 -3.07
C ASP A 106 -13.00 -2.41 -3.33
N LEU A 107 -12.19 -1.35 -3.46
CA LEU A 107 -10.74 -1.46 -3.57
C LEU A 107 -10.11 -2.03 -2.29
N ALA A 108 -10.56 -1.58 -1.12
CA ALA A 108 -10.07 -2.08 0.16
C ALA A 108 -10.42 -3.56 0.37
N LYS A 109 -11.63 -3.98 0.01
CA LYS A 109 -12.03 -5.41 0.06
C LYS A 109 -11.17 -6.27 -0.84
N ARG A 110 -10.99 -5.86 -2.11
CA ARG A 110 -10.12 -6.59 -3.05
C ARG A 110 -8.70 -6.69 -2.53
N PHE A 111 -8.18 -5.62 -1.91
CA PHE A 111 -6.83 -5.64 -1.39
C PHE A 111 -6.70 -6.55 -0.16
N LEU A 112 -7.68 -6.55 0.74
CA LEU A 112 -7.73 -7.51 1.85
C LEU A 112 -7.80 -8.95 1.35
N ASP A 113 -8.67 -9.25 0.39
CA ASP A 113 -8.78 -10.58 -0.21
C ASP A 113 -7.44 -11.03 -0.82
N GLU A 114 -6.71 -10.13 -1.49
CA GLU A 114 -5.38 -10.45 -2.02
C GLU A 114 -4.34 -10.73 -0.94
N ILE A 115 -4.38 -9.99 0.18
CA ILE A 115 -3.48 -10.22 1.31
C ILE A 115 -3.80 -11.58 1.95
N GLU A 116 -5.08 -11.90 2.17
CA GLU A 116 -5.52 -13.16 2.76
C GLU A 116 -5.17 -14.38 1.89
N ASN A 117 -5.24 -14.24 0.56
CA ASN A 117 -4.88 -15.32 -0.37
C ASN A 117 -3.37 -15.44 -0.64
N ALA A 118 -2.57 -14.45 -0.24
CA ALA A 118 -1.11 -14.45 -0.37
C ALA A 118 -0.37 -15.00 0.87
N CYS A 119 -1.07 -15.09 2.01
CA CYS A 119 -0.60 -15.72 3.24
C CYS A 119 -0.99 -17.21 3.30
#